data_AF-A0A1F5YKI7-F1
#
_entry.id   AF-A0A1F5YKI7-F1
#
_cell.length_a   1.000
_cell.length_b   1.000
_cell.length_c   1.000
_cell.angle_alpha   90.00
_cell.angle_beta   90.00
_cell.angle_gamma   90.00
#
_symmetry.space_group_name_H-M   'P 1'
#
loop_
_entity.id
_entity.type
_entity.pdbx_description
1 polymer ?
#
loop_
_entity_poly.entity_id
_entity_poly.type
_entity_poly.pdbx_seq_one_letter_code
_entity_poly.pdbx_strand_id
1 'polypeptide(L)'
;MTFQQDLNDEETWVRLTQNYLNSTPRGTIFHTINAGIGDIGTKEEIDNLEMTVNQVQPDLVILGWYLNDSRPPWGFSQEMEYRGFLRRYSVLADVIYRQLVLKKWLTKKGLIRTGWGSGVKKYNWKTDRQEFLKFTDYAGLDWGVAWKNESWNTIRNEFKRLKALSQKYQFKVLIVAFPVIYQIHAEFVEDAPQRKLEDISKDYQFYYMDLLPILRKEETKQHLFFDYVHLNEIGSKIVADYLSQNLQNIISQL
;
A
#
# COMPACT_ATOMS: atom_id res chain seq x y z
N MET A 1 3.20 -2.71 2.55
CA MET A 1 3.93 -3.17 1.34
C MET A 1 5.21 -2.41 1.06
N THR A 2 5.26 -1.09 1.24
CA THR A 2 6.51 -0.31 1.14
C THR A 2 7.44 -0.53 2.34
N PHE A 3 6.89 -0.75 3.53
CA PHE A 3 7.66 -0.89 4.78
C PHE A 3 8.52 -2.17 4.87
N GLN A 4 8.06 -3.30 4.29
CA GLN A 4 8.77 -4.60 4.25
C GLN A 4 9.53 -4.97 5.54
N GLN A 5 8.83 -4.94 6.68
CA GLN A 5 9.40 -5.15 8.02
C GLN A 5 10.15 -6.48 8.22
N ASP A 6 9.87 -7.47 7.38
CA ASP A 6 10.40 -8.82 7.46
C ASP A 6 11.71 -9.02 6.66
N LEU A 7 12.22 -7.95 6.04
CA LEU A 7 13.45 -7.94 5.24
C LEU A 7 14.46 -6.92 5.77
N ASN A 8 15.75 -7.14 5.49
CA ASN A 8 16.75 -6.10 5.66
C ASN A 8 16.55 -5.00 4.59
N ASP A 9 17.00 -3.76 4.87
CA ASP A 9 16.82 -2.63 3.94
C ASP A 9 17.33 -2.96 2.53
N GLU A 10 18.49 -3.61 2.42
CA GLU A 10 19.12 -4.03 1.16
C GLU A 10 18.32 -5.04 0.33
N GLU A 11 17.37 -5.72 0.95
CA GLU A 11 16.51 -6.72 0.32
C GLU A 11 15.15 -6.14 -0.07
N THR A 12 14.85 -4.91 0.35
CA THR A 12 13.59 -4.24 0.02
C THR A 12 13.55 -3.85 -1.46
N TRP A 13 12.36 -3.87 -2.06
CA TRP A 13 12.19 -3.42 -3.44
C TRP A 13 12.60 -1.96 -3.61
N VAL A 14 12.49 -1.14 -2.55
CA VAL A 14 12.90 0.28 -2.57
C VAL A 14 14.41 0.39 -2.80
N ARG A 15 15.21 -0.27 -1.96
CA ARG A 15 16.68 -0.23 -2.07
C ARG A 15 17.17 -0.95 -3.32
N LEU A 16 16.56 -2.09 -3.66
CA LEU A 16 16.88 -2.82 -4.89
C LEU A 16 16.59 -1.99 -6.13
N THR A 17 15.49 -1.22 -6.17
CA THR A 17 15.19 -0.31 -7.29
C THR A 17 16.28 0.73 -7.48
N GLN A 18 16.77 1.33 -6.39
CA GLN A 18 17.92 2.24 -6.44
C GLN A 18 19.15 1.56 -7.04
N ASN A 19 19.48 0.37 -6.55
CA ASN A 19 20.66 -0.38 -6.97
C ASN A 19 20.58 -0.75 -8.46
N TYR A 20 19.40 -1.13 -8.95
CA TYR A 20 19.17 -1.45 -10.36
C TYR A 20 19.20 -0.23 -11.27
N LEU A 21 18.67 0.91 -10.83
CA LEU A 21 18.78 2.17 -11.59
C LEU A 21 20.24 2.63 -11.69
N ASN A 22 21.03 2.48 -10.63
CA ASN A 22 22.42 2.91 -10.56
C ASN A 22 23.41 1.90 -11.20
N SER A 23 23.02 0.65 -11.42
CA SER A 23 23.88 -0.34 -12.09
C SER A 23 24.08 -0.05 -13.57
N THR A 24 23.19 0.76 -14.17
CA THR A 24 23.33 1.23 -15.55
C THR A 24 24.01 2.60 -15.57
N PRO A 25 25.22 2.75 -16.15
CA PRO A 25 25.92 4.04 -16.19
C PRO A 25 25.15 5.06 -17.03
N ARG A 26 24.51 6.04 -16.38
CA ARG A 26 23.69 7.08 -17.05
C ARG A 26 24.11 8.51 -16.71
N GLY A 27 25.15 8.69 -15.92
CA GLY A 27 25.58 10.01 -15.42
C GLY A 27 24.64 10.65 -14.39
N THR A 28 23.52 10.00 -14.08
CA THR A 28 22.60 10.36 -12.99
C THR A 28 22.72 9.31 -11.88
N ILE A 29 22.82 9.76 -10.64
CA ILE A 29 22.84 8.88 -9.45
C ILE A 29 21.48 9.00 -8.78
N PHE A 30 20.80 7.87 -8.64
CA PHE A 30 19.51 7.79 -7.97
C PHE A 30 19.69 7.52 -6.48
N HIS A 31 18.94 8.26 -5.67
CA HIS A 31 18.83 8.03 -4.23
C HIS A 31 17.36 7.79 -3.88
N THR A 32 17.10 6.71 -3.15
CA THR A 32 15.76 6.36 -2.66
C THR A 32 15.70 6.52 -1.16
N ILE A 33 14.58 7.06 -0.68
CA ILE A 33 14.24 7.12 0.74
C ILE A 33 13.05 6.20 0.95
N ASN A 34 13.23 5.17 1.77
CA ASN A 34 12.11 4.34 2.19
C ASN A 34 11.34 5.06 3.31
N ALA A 35 10.20 5.64 2.96
CA ALA A 35 9.27 6.30 3.89
C ALA A 35 8.08 5.39 4.28
N GLY A 36 8.18 4.08 4.02
CA GLY A 36 7.12 3.13 4.35
C GLY A 36 6.90 3.03 5.85
N ILE A 37 5.64 3.00 6.28
CA ILE A 37 5.25 2.72 7.67
C ILE A 37 4.24 1.57 7.64
N GLY A 38 4.39 0.63 8.57
CA GLY A 38 3.46 -0.49 8.71
C GLY A 38 2.08 -0.04 9.19
N ASP A 39 1.04 -0.69 8.69
CA ASP A 39 -0.34 -0.56 9.16
C ASP A 39 -0.92 0.87 9.12
N ILE A 40 -0.58 1.67 8.11
CA ILE A 40 -1.23 2.96 7.83
C ILE A 40 -2.01 2.93 6.50
N GLY A 41 -2.72 4.01 6.15
CA GLY A 41 -3.37 4.17 4.84
C GLY A 41 -2.90 5.44 4.12
N THR A 42 -3.47 5.70 2.93
CA THR A 42 -3.04 6.81 2.06
C THR A 42 -3.09 8.17 2.76
N LYS A 43 -4.04 8.37 3.68
CA LYS A 43 -4.14 9.62 4.44
C LYS A 43 -2.89 9.86 5.28
N GLU A 44 -2.49 8.89 6.10
CA GLU A 44 -1.32 9.02 6.96
C GLU A 44 -0.02 9.08 6.16
N GLU A 45 0.06 8.36 5.03
CA GLU A 45 1.21 8.43 4.13
C GLU A 45 1.41 9.87 3.62
N ILE A 46 0.32 10.53 3.22
CA ILE A 46 0.36 11.93 2.77
C ILE A 46 0.59 12.90 3.93
N ASP A 47 0.05 12.64 5.12
CA ASP A 47 0.35 13.44 6.31
C ASP A 47 1.87 13.40 6.63
N ASN A 48 2.50 12.23 6.52
CA ASN A 48 3.94 12.07 6.71
C ASN A 48 4.77 12.76 5.63
N LEU A 49 4.36 12.68 4.36
CA LEU A 49 4.99 13.42 3.28
C LEU A 49 4.90 14.93 3.53
N GLU A 50 3.74 15.45 3.90
CA GLU A 50 3.54 16.88 4.15
C GLU A 50 4.48 17.42 5.24
N MET A 51 4.76 16.61 6.28
CA MET A 51 5.70 16.97 7.34
C MET A 51 7.18 16.97 6.90
N THR A 52 7.53 16.18 5.88
CA THR A 52 8.94 15.88 5.56
C THR A 52 9.40 16.41 4.20
N VAL A 53 8.47 16.71 3.29
CA VAL A 53 8.74 17.05 1.88
C VAL A 53 9.68 18.25 1.72
N ASN A 54 9.59 19.25 2.60
CA ASN A 54 10.48 20.42 2.54
C ASN A 54 11.94 20.10 2.93
N GLN A 55 12.15 19.05 3.72
CA GLN A 55 13.48 18.62 4.14
C GLN A 55 14.09 17.65 3.13
N VAL A 56 13.25 16.77 2.57
CA VAL A 56 13.67 15.74 1.62
C VAL A 56 13.83 16.27 0.19
N GLN A 57 12.97 17.22 -0.21
CA GLN A 57 12.93 17.82 -1.54
C GLN A 57 13.01 16.77 -2.68
N PRO A 58 12.06 15.81 -2.74
CA PRO A 58 12.12 14.73 -3.72
C PRO A 58 11.82 15.23 -5.14
N ASP A 59 12.44 14.64 -6.16
CA ASP A 59 12.05 14.86 -7.57
C ASP A 59 10.83 14.00 -7.97
N LEU A 60 10.71 12.82 -7.35
CA LEU A 60 9.66 11.84 -7.58
C LEU A 60 9.20 11.24 -6.24
N VAL A 61 7.89 11.19 -6.04
CA VAL A 61 7.25 10.47 -4.94
C VAL A 61 6.56 9.23 -5.50
N ILE A 62 6.92 8.05 -4.98
CA ILE A 62 6.28 6.78 -5.28
C ILE A 62 5.34 6.41 -4.13
N LEU A 63 4.03 6.39 -4.40
CA LEU A 63 3.03 5.91 -3.46
C LEU A 63 2.73 4.44 -3.74
N GLY A 64 3.23 3.54 -2.88
CA GLY A 64 2.96 2.11 -2.95
C GLY A 64 1.59 1.78 -2.35
N TRP A 65 0.54 1.90 -3.16
CA TRP A 65 -0.85 1.74 -2.74
C TRP A 65 -1.23 0.27 -2.51
N TYR A 66 -1.87 -0.02 -1.38
CA TYR A 66 -2.53 -1.29 -1.13
C TYR A 66 -4.05 -1.19 -1.08
N LEU A 67 -4.70 -2.35 -1.21
CA LEU A 67 -6.16 -2.48 -1.20
C LEU A 67 -6.79 -1.98 0.12
N ASN A 68 -6.05 -1.95 1.22
CA ASN A 68 -6.56 -1.48 2.49
C ASN A 68 -6.35 0.03 2.70
N ASP A 69 -5.67 0.75 1.82
CA ASP A 69 -5.26 2.15 2.01
C ASP A 69 -6.42 3.15 2.18
N SER A 70 -7.60 2.78 1.71
CA SER A 70 -8.81 3.58 1.82
C SER A 70 -9.56 3.38 3.14
N ARG A 71 -9.07 2.48 4.00
CA ARG A 71 -9.64 2.24 5.32
C ARG A 71 -9.58 3.52 6.16
N PRO A 72 -10.53 3.71 7.09
CA PRO A 72 -10.46 4.81 8.03
C PRO A 72 -9.10 4.84 8.75
N PRO A 73 -8.59 6.03 9.06
CA PRO A 73 -7.24 6.19 9.57
C PRO A 73 -6.96 5.33 10.81
N TRP A 74 -5.79 4.68 10.81
CA TRP A 74 -5.27 3.92 11.95
C TRP A 74 -4.40 4.81 12.82
N GLY A 75 -4.63 4.74 14.12
CA GLY A 75 -4.24 5.81 15.03
C GLY A 75 -5.39 6.79 15.16
N PHE A 76 -6.47 6.35 15.80
CA PHE A 76 -7.53 7.26 16.21
C PHE A 76 -6.91 8.49 16.86
N SER A 77 -7.45 9.67 16.58
CA SER A 77 -7.15 10.84 17.41
C SER A 77 -7.30 10.51 18.91
N GLN A 78 -8.20 9.58 19.25
CA GLN A 78 -8.45 9.02 20.59
C GLN A 78 -7.37 8.05 21.12
N GLU A 79 -6.59 7.40 20.25
CA GLU A 79 -5.40 6.63 20.67
C GLU A 79 -4.20 7.54 20.94
N MET A 80 -4.15 8.66 20.21
CA MET A 80 -3.18 9.75 20.36
C MET A 80 -3.57 10.75 21.45
N GLU A 81 -4.80 10.69 21.97
CA GLU A 81 -5.24 11.45 23.15
C GLU A 81 -4.38 11.09 24.37
N TYR A 82 -4.34 12.05 25.31
CA TYR A 82 -3.50 12.07 26.51
C TYR A 82 -3.15 10.68 27.06
N ARG A 83 -1.87 10.29 26.94
CA ARG A 83 -1.34 9.10 27.61
C ARG A 83 -1.29 9.38 29.11
N GLY A 84 -2.19 8.77 29.89
CA GLY A 84 -2.10 8.80 31.36
C GLY A 84 -0.83 8.12 31.88
N PHE A 85 -0.52 8.29 33.16
CA PHE A 85 0.70 7.77 33.81
C PHE A 85 0.98 6.30 33.44
N LEU A 86 0.01 5.41 33.61
CA LEU A 86 0.18 3.97 33.31
C LEU A 86 0.50 3.68 31.83
N ARG A 87 -0.10 4.41 30.88
CA ARG A 87 0.17 4.24 29.44
C ARG A 87 1.53 4.81 29.02
N ARG A 88 2.12 5.72 29.81
CA ARG A 88 3.48 6.25 29.57
C ARG A 88 4.57 5.29 30.06
N TYR A 89 4.29 4.55 31.13
CA TYR A 89 5.28 3.69 31.80
C TYR A 89 5.07 2.19 31.59
N SER A 90 3.99 1.77 30.90
CA SER A 90 3.72 0.37 30.59
C SER A 90 3.28 0.18 29.15
N VAL A 91 4.13 -0.50 28.37
CA VAL A 91 3.82 -0.92 26.98
C VAL A 91 2.59 -1.82 26.95
N LEU A 92 2.48 -2.76 27.90
CA LEU A 92 1.33 -3.67 27.99
C LEU A 92 0.03 -2.89 28.24
N ALA A 93 0.04 -1.90 29.14
CA ALA A 93 -1.13 -1.08 29.41
C ALA A 93 -1.54 -0.24 28.19
N ASP A 94 -0.57 0.31 27.44
CA ASP A 94 -0.87 1.03 26.19
C ASP A 94 -1.46 0.10 25.12
N VAL A 95 -0.90 -1.10 24.96
CA VAL A 95 -1.41 -2.12 24.02
C VAL A 95 -2.85 -2.51 24.37
N ILE A 96 -3.14 -2.84 25.64
CA ILE A 96 -4.49 -3.20 26.07
C ILE A 96 -5.47 -2.04 25.85
N TYR A 97 -5.08 -0.81 26.20
CA TYR A 97 -5.93 0.36 26.01
C TYR A 97 -6.29 0.57 24.53
N ARG A 98 -5.30 0.53 23.63
CA ARG A 98 -5.52 0.65 22.18
C ARG A 98 -6.48 -0.43 21.68
N GLN A 99 -6.29 -1.68 22.10
CA GLN A 99 -7.19 -2.78 21.74
C GLN A 99 -8.63 -2.55 22.19
N LEU A 100 -8.85 -1.96 23.38
CA LEU A 100 -10.19 -1.63 23.88
C LEU A 100 -10.84 -0.47 23.11
N VAL A 101 -10.11 0.61 22.87
CA VAL A 101 -10.59 1.78 22.10
C VAL A 101 -11.01 1.35 20.70
N LEU A 102 -10.15 0.58 20.05
CA LEU A 102 -10.42 -0.03 18.78
C LEU A 102 -11.68 -0.88 18.79
N LYS A 103 -11.79 -1.85 19.72
CA LYS A 103 -12.94 -2.76 19.77
C LYS A 103 -14.24 -1.98 19.92
N LYS A 104 -14.24 -0.94 20.76
CA LYS A 104 -15.37 -0.04 20.94
C LYS A 104 -15.73 0.70 19.65
N TRP A 105 -14.74 1.21 18.93
CA TRP A 105 -14.97 1.89 17.65
C TRP A 105 -15.52 0.95 16.58
N LEU A 106 -14.91 -0.22 16.41
CA LEU A 106 -15.36 -1.26 15.48
C LEU A 106 -16.82 -1.64 15.75
N THR A 107 -17.16 -1.89 17.03
CA THR A 107 -18.52 -2.22 17.45
C THR A 107 -19.49 -1.07 17.13
N LYS A 108 -19.12 0.18 17.43
CA LYS A 108 -19.94 1.37 17.15
C LYS A 108 -20.19 1.56 15.65
N LYS A 109 -19.21 1.19 14.81
CA LYS A 109 -19.30 1.31 13.35
C LYS A 109 -19.84 0.06 12.66
N GLY A 110 -20.12 -1.02 13.40
CA GLY A 110 -20.52 -2.30 12.82
C GLY A 110 -19.45 -2.93 11.93
N LEU A 111 -18.17 -2.63 12.19
CA LEU A 111 -17.04 -3.05 11.37
C LEU A 111 -16.34 -4.28 11.97
N ILE A 112 -15.90 -5.19 11.11
CA ILE A 112 -15.08 -6.35 11.48
C ILE A 112 -13.64 -6.06 11.05
N ARG A 113 -12.70 -6.04 12.00
CA ARG A 113 -11.27 -5.74 11.75
C ARG A 113 -10.51 -6.95 11.22
N THR A 114 -10.72 -8.13 11.81
CA THR A 114 -9.97 -9.35 11.54
C THR A 114 -10.89 -10.56 11.59
N GLY A 115 -10.46 -11.67 10.99
CA GLY A 115 -11.21 -12.93 10.96
C GLY A 115 -11.55 -13.43 9.56
N TRP A 116 -11.13 -12.69 8.53
CA TRP A 116 -11.36 -13.09 7.14
C TRP A 116 -10.58 -14.33 6.73
N GLY A 117 -9.53 -14.73 7.47
CA GLY A 117 -8.71 -15.91 7.16
C GLY A 117 -9.48 -17.23 7.05
N SER A 118 -10.61 -17.39 7.77
CA SER A 118 -11.51 -18.54 7.58
C SER A 118 -12.22 -18.52 6.22
N GLY A 119 -12.34 -17.34 5.62
CA GLY A 119 -12.85 -17.09 4.27
C GLY A 119 -12.09 -17.87 3.20
N VAL A 120 -10.78 -18.10 3.38
CA VAL A 120 -9.94 -18.88 2.46
C VAL A 120 -10.48 -20.29 2.24
N LYS A 121 -11.02 -20.91 3.30
CA LYS A 121 -11.64 -22.25 3.24
C LYS A 121 -13.15 -22.20 2.97
N LYS A 122 -13.79 -21.08 3.30
CA LYS A 122 -15.24 -20.90 3.22
C LYS A 122 -15.74 -20.65 1.79
N TYR A 123 -14.99 -19.90 1.00
CA TYR A 123 -15.42 -19.46 -0.33
C TYR A 123 -14.61 -20.14 -1.43
N ASN A 124 -15.24 -20.42 -2.57
CA ASN A 124 -14.55 -20.89 -3.78
C ASN A 124 -13.90 -19.73 -4.56
N TRP A 125 -13.10 -18.91 -3.87
CA TRP A 125 -12.55 -17.68 -4.43
C TRP A 125 -11.61 -17.91 -5.62
N LYS A 126 -11.00 -19.10 -5.73
CA LYS A 126 -9.99 -19.37 -6.75
C LYS A 126 -10.59 -19.51 -8.15
N THR A 127 -11.73 -20.19 -8.28
CA THR A 127 -12.31 -20.55 -9.58
C THR A 127 -13.67 -19.91 -9.84
N ASP A 128 -14.33 -19.37 -8.82
CA ASP A 128 -15.62 -18.69 -8.95
C ASP A 128 -15.50 -17.20 -8.56
N ARG A 129 -15.70 -16.33 -9.56
CA ARG A 129 -15.64 -14.88 -9.38
C ARG A 129 -16.69 -14.35 -8.40
N GLN A 130 -17.88 -14.94 -8.35
CA GLN A 130 -18.93 -14.47 -7.43
C GLN A 130 -18.58 -14.83 -5.98
N GLU A 131 -18.01 -16.01 -5.76
CA GLU A 131 -17.50 -16.41 -4.44
C GLU A 131 -16.28 -15.59 -4.03
N PHE A 132 -15.43 -15.19 -4.97
CA PHE A 132 -14.36 -14.23 -4.71
C PHE A 132 -14.90 -12.87 -4.27
N LEU A 133 -15.93 -12.34 -4.92
CA LEU A 133 -16.55 -11.08 -4.52
C LEU A 133 -17.15 -11.16 -3.11
N LYS A 134 -17.83 -12.26 -2.76
CA LYS A 134 -18.29 -12.51 -1.38
C LYS A 134 -17.11 -12.60 -0.40
N PHE A 135 -15.99 -13.15 -0.83
CA PHE A 135 -14.77 -13.18 -0.02
C PHE A 135 -14.20 -11.78 0.20
N THR A 136 -14.22 -10.91 -0.83
CA THR A 136 -13.82 -9.50 -0.68
C THR A 136 -14.71 -8.78 0.33
N ASP A 137 -16.02 -8.99 0.31
CA ASP A 137 -16.94 -8.44 1.31
C ASP A 137 -16.61 -8.94 2.71
N TYR A 138 -16.28 -10.23 2.83
CA TYR A 138 -15.87 -10.86 4.09
C TYR A 138 -14.52 -10.36 4.61
N ALA A 139 -13.61 -9.95 3.72
CA ALA A 139 -12.32 -9.34 4.06
C ALA A 139 -12.47 -7.95 4.70
N GLY A 140 -13.61 -7.28 4.50
CA GLY A 140 -13.97 -6.10 5.28
C GLY A 140 -12.99 -4.94 5.12
N LEU A 141 -12.52 -4.37 6.24
CA LEU A 141 -11.60 -3.22 6.26
C LEU A 141 -10.12 -3.58 6.01
N ASP A 142 -9.83 -4.86 5.83
CA ASP A 142 -8.52 -5.30 5.37
C ASP A 142 -8.45 -5.00 3.86
N TRP A 143 -8.06 -5.94 3.01
CA TRP A 143 -8.01 -5.74 1.57
C TRP A 143 -9.39 -5.62 0.86
N GLY A 144 -10.49 -6.02 1.51
CA GLY A 144 -11.83 -6.00 0.92
C GLY A 144 -12.41 -4.59 0.66
N VAL A 145 -11.91 -3.59 1.39
CA VAL A 145 -12.43 -2.22 1.37
C VAL A 145 -12.28 -1.56 0.00
N ALA A 146 -11.32 -1.99 -0.82
CA ALA A 146 -11.09 -1.48 -2.17
C ALA A 146 -12.26 -1.74 -3.13
N TRP A 147 -13.09 -2.75 -2.89
CA TRP A 147 -14.28 -3.03 -3.71
C TRP A 147 -15.49 -2.18 -3.34
N LYS A 148 -15.40 -1.36 -2.28
CA LYS A 148 -16.51 -0.52 -1.83
C LYS A 148 -16.43 0.88 -2.43
N ASN A 149 -17.56 1.40 -2.91
CA ASN A 149 -17.61 2.69 -3.58
C ASN A 149 -17.23 3.86 -2.66
N GLU A 150 -17.65 3.80 -1.40
CA GLU A 150 -17.39 4.83 -0.39
C GLU A 150 -15.89 5.04 -0.11
N SER A 151 -15.10 3.98 -0.24
CA SER A 151 -13.66 3.98 0.00
C SER A 151 -12.89 4.91 -0.94
N TRP A 152 -13.38 5.06 -2.16
CA TRP A 152 -12.72 5.87 -3.19
C TRP A 152 -12.86 7.38 -2.97
N ASN A 153 -13.81 7.82 -2.14
CA ASN A 153 -13.90 9.23 -1.75
C ASN A 153 -12.70 9.64 -0.90
N THR A 154 -12.24 8.76 0.00
CA THR A 154 -11.01 8.98 0.78
C THR A 154 -9.82 9.13 -0.16
N ILE A 155 -9.62 8.17 -1.06
CA ILE A 155 -8.51 8.21 -2.03
C ILE A 155 -8.55 9.48 -2.87
N ARG A 156 -9.72 9.89 -3.38
CA ARG A 156 -9.85 11.13 -4.17
C ARG A 156 -9.49 12.38 -3.37
N ASN A 157 -9.92 12.46 -2.12
CA ASN A 157 -9.61 13.61 -1.25
C ASN A 157 -8.11 13.70 -0.97
N GLU A 158 -7.48 12.57 -0.69
CA GLU A 158 -6.06 12.50 -0.40
C GLU A 158 -5.21 12.72 -1.67
N PHE A 159 -5.62 12.21 -2.83
CA PHE A 159 -4.93 12.48 -4.10
C PHE A 159 -5.01 13.95 -4.50
N LYS A 160 -6.10 14.65 -4.17
CA LYS A 160 -6.19 16.11 -4.31
C LYS A 160 -5.14 16.82 -3.45
N ARG A 161 -4.94 16.38 -2.20
CA ARG A 161 -3.89 16.92 -1.32
C ARG A 161 -2.50 16.62 -1.87
N LEU A 162 -2.25 15.39 -2.30
CA LEU A 162 -0.99 14.98 -2.91
C LEU A 162 -0.67 15.79 -4.18
N LYS A 163 -1.67 16.08 -5.01
CA LYS A 163 -1.51 16.94 -6.19
C LYS A 163 -1.09 18.36 -5.81
N ALA A 164 -1.72 18.93 -4.78
CA ALA A 164 -1.36 20.26 -4.29
C ALA A 164 0.07 20.29 -3.75
N LEU A 165 0.51 19.25 -3.01
CA LEU A 165 1.89 19.12 -2.54
C LEU A 165 2.86 18.99 -3.72
N SER A 166 2.55 18.14 -4.71
CA SER A 166 3.33 17.93 -5.92
C SER A 166 3.55 19.24 -6.69
N GLN A 167 2.51 20.07 -6.83
CA GLN A 167 2.62 21.37 -7.47
C GLN A 167 3.44 22.36 -6.64
N LYS A 168 3.24 22.40 -5.32
CA LYS A 168 3.93 23.32 -4.42
C LYS A 168 5.42 23.04 -4.31
N TYR A 169 5.80 21.77 -4.22
CA TYR A 169 7.18 21.32 -4.03
C TYR A 169 7.82 20.78 -5.31
N GLN A 170 7.13 20.90 -6.45
CA GLN A 170 7.60 20.57 -7.80
C GLN A 170 8.06 19.13 -8.05
N PHE A 171 7.51 18.16 -7.31
CA PHE A 171 7.81 16.73 -7.52
C PHE A 171 6.77 16.05 -8.41
N LYS A 172 7.17 14.99 -9.12
CA LYS A 172 6.24 14.10 -9.84
C LYS A 172 5.69 13.02 -8.92
N VAL A 173 4.54 12.44 -9.28
CA VAL A 173 3.90 11.36 -8.50
C VAL A 173 3.75 10.12 -9.36
N LEU A 174 4.20 8.98 -8.84
CA LEU A 174 3.90 7.65 -9.36
C LEU A 174 3.10 6.87 -8.32
N ILE A 175 1.95 6.35 -8.73
CA ILE A 175 1.16 5.40 -7.94
C ILE A 175 1.50 3.99 -8.38
N VAL A 176 1.89 3.13 -7.44
CA VAL A 176 2.18 1.71 -7.69
C VAL A 176 1.14 0.87 -6.96
N ALA A 177 0.22 0.25 -7.69
CA ALA A 177 -0.80 -0.61 -7.12
C ALA A 177 -0.27 -2.02 -6.95
N PHE A 178 -0.32 -2.56 -5.73
CA PHE A 178 -0.03 -3.97 -5.55
C PHE A 178 -1.31 -4.77 -5.24
N PRO A 179 -1.36 -6.03 -5.68
CA PRO A 179 -2.47 -6.92 -5.40
C PRO A 179 -2.36 -7.64 -4.05
N VAL A 180 -3.47 -8.22 -3.60
CA VAL A 180 -3.46 -9.32 -2.60
C VAL A 180 -3.19 -10.66 -3.29
N ILE A 181 -2.58 -11.62 -2.59
CA ILE A 181 -2.26 -12.94 -3.15
C ILE A 181 -3.47 -13.66 -3.74
N TYR A 182 -4.68 -13.39 -3.26
CA TYR A 182 -5.90 -13.99 -3.81
C TYR A 182 -6.22 -13.50 -5.23
N GLN A 183 -5.94 -12.22 -5.53
CA GLN A 183 -6.00 -11.73 -6.90
C GLN A 183 -4.94 -12.38 -7.79
N ILE A 184 -3.79 -12.78 -7.21
CA ILE A 184 -2.71 -13.44 -7.94
C ILE A 184 -3.08 -14.90 -8.27
N HIS A 185 -3.63 -15.63 -7.30
CA HIS A 185 -3.90 -17.06 -7.41
C HIS A 185 -5.26 -17.41 -8.05
N ALA A 186 -6.19 -16.46 -8.17
CA ALA A 186 -7.45 -16.68 -8.87
C ALA A 186 -7.22 -17.07 -10.33
N GLU A 187 -8.03 -17.99 -10.86
CA GLU A 187 -7.94 -18.47 -12.26
C GLU A 187 -8.57 -17.49 -13.25
N PHE A 188 -9.20 -16.43 -12.76
CA PHE A 188 -9.70 -15.29 -13.51
C PHE A 188 -8.97 -14.00 -13.08
N VAL A 189 -9.11 -12.95 -13.89
CA VAL A 189 -8.61 -11.61 -13.56
C VAL A 189 -9.71 -10.83 -12.85
N GLU A 190 -9.43 -10.42 -11.62
CA GLU A 190 -10.26 -9.48 -10.86
C GLU A 190 -9.37 -8.32 -10.42
N ASP A 191 -9.38 -7.27 -11.22
CA ASP A 191 -8.51 -6.09 -11.14
C ASP A 191 -9.32 -4.79 -10.94
N ALA A 192 -10.59 -4.90 -10.55
CA ALA A 192 -11.48 -3.73 -10.48
C ALA A 192 -10.90 -2.59 -9.59
N PRO A 193 -10.26 -2.86 -8.44
CA PRO A 193 -9.60 -1.81 -7.68
C PRO A 193 -8.43 -1.15 -8.41
N GLN A 194 -7.59 -1.93 -9.08
CA GLN A 194 -6.46 -1.44 -9.86
C GLN A 194 -6.94 -0.52 -10.99
N ARG A 195 -7.93 -0.93 -11.78
CA ARG A 195 -8.52 -0.09 -12.84
C ARG A 195 -9.14 1.19 -12.28
N LYS A 196 -9.81 1.10 -11.13
CA LYS A 196 -10.38 2.28 -10.46
C LYS A 196 -9.30 3.25 -9.99
N LEU A 197 -8.21 2.75 -9.44
CA LEU A 197 -7.06 3.56 -9.03
C LEU A 197 -6.35 4.19 -10.22
N GLU A 198 -6.24 3.47 -11.34
CA GLU A 198 -5.69 4.01 -12.59
C GLU A 198 -6.51 5.20 -13.09
N ASP A 199 -7.85 5.08 -13.14
CA ASP A 199 -8.74 6.17 -13.55
C ASP A 199 -8.58 7.40 -12.64
N ILE A 200 -8.53 7.20 -11.32
CA ILE A 200 -8.31 8.28 -10.36
C ILE A 200 -6.92 8.90 -10.55
N SER A 201 -5.89 8.09 -10.80
CA SER A 201 -4.53 8.57 -11.03
C SER A 201 -4.45 9.45 -12.28
N LYS A 202 -5.16 9.07 -13.35
CA LYS A 202 -5.31 9.88 -14.58
C LYS A 202 -5.98 11.22 -14.30
N ASP A 203 -7.06 11.24 -13.51
CA ASP A 203 -7.76 12.49 -13.13
C ASP A 203 -6.80 13.52 -12.49
N TYR A 204 -5.80 13.05 -11.73
CA TYR A 204 -4.80 13.89 -11.07
C TYR A 204 -3.48 14.03 -11.83
N GLN A 205 -3.38 13.41 -13.02
CA GLN A 205 -2.17 13.36 -13.85
C GLN A 205 -0.97 12.75 -13.12
N PHE A 206 -1.22 11.70 -12.34
CA PHE A 206 -0.16 10.89 -11.75
C PHE A 206 0.22 9.77 -12.72
N TYR A 207 1.49 9.39 -12.70
CA TYR A 207 1.90 8.14 -13.33
C TYR A 207 1.31 6.97 -12.53
N TYR A 208 1.06 5.85 -13.21
CA TYR A 208 0.43 4.69 -12.61
C TYR A 208 1.10 3.41 -13.11
N MET A 209 1.33 2.46 -12.20
CA MET A 209 1.81 1.11 -12.50
C MET A 209 0.99 0.08 -11.71
N ASP A 210 0.52 -0.94 -12.41
CA ASP A 210 -0.15 -2.10 -11.80
C ASP A 210 0.79 -3.29 -11.73
N LEU A 211 1.06 -3.79 -10.52
CA LEU A 211 1.90 -4.95 -10.30
C LEU A 211 1.15 -6.28 -10.44
N LEU A 212 -0.18 -6.29 -10.51
CA LEU A 212 -0.96 -7.53 -10.60
C LEU A 212 -0.55 -8.41 -11.80
N PRO A 213 -0.39 -7.91 -13.04
CA PRO A 213 -0.04 -8.75 -14.17
C PRO A 213 1.34 -9.41 -14.03
N ILE A 214 2.36 -8.66 -13.59
CA ILE A 214 3.72 -9.19 -13.45
C ILE A 214 3.82 -10.18 -12.29
N LEU A 215 3.19 -9.88 -11.15
CA LEU A 215 3.21 -10.77 -9.99
C LEU A 215 2.42 -12.07 -10.26
N ARG A 216 1.31 -12.02 -11.00
CA ARG A 216 0.60 -13.22 -11.49
C ARG A 216 1.49 -14.12 -12.33
N LYS A 217 2.22 -13.54 -13.28
CA LYS A 217 3.09 -14.27 -14.20
C LYS A 217 4.28 -14.92 -13.48
N GLU A 218 4.87 -14.22 -12.51
CA GLU A 218 6.08 -14.70 -11.85
C GLU A 218 5.79 -15.65 -10.69
N GLU A 219 4.64 -15.52 -9.99
CA GLU A 219 4.23 -16.44 -8.92
C GLU A 219 4.03 -17.88 -9.42
N THR A 220 3.69 -18.07 -10.71
CA THR A 220 3.60 -19.43 -11.29
C THR A 220 4.95 -20.13 -11.41
N LYS A 221 6.06 -19.39 -11.31
CA LYS A 221 7.42 -19.91 -11.46
C LYS A 221 8.12 -20.07 -10.13
N GLN A 222 7.87 -19.15 -9.20
CA GLN A 222 8.54 -19.09 -7.90
C GLN A 222 7.67 -18.35 -6.89
N HIS A 223 7.79 -18.71 -5.62
CA HIS A 223 6.99 -18.10 -4.56
C HIS A 223 7.50 -16.70 -4.20
N LEU A 224 6.64 -15.68 -4.27
CA LEU A 224 7.04 -14.28 -4.13
C LEU A 224 6.67 -13.64 -2.79
N PHE A 225 5.90 -14.31 -1.95
CA PHE A 225 5.36 -13.74 -0.72
C PHE A 225 5.77 -14.54 0.52
N PHE A 226 5.81 -13.91 1.69
CA PHE A 226 5.85 -14.60 2.98
C PHE A 226 4.45 -14.97 3.46
N ASP A 227 3.47 -14.12 3.17
CA ASP A 227 2.07 -14.30 3.54
C ASP A 227 1.14 -13.84 2.40
N TYR A 228 -0.05 -13.30 2.70
CA TYR A 228 -1.01 -12.88 1.70
C TYR A 228 -0.72 -11.51 1.07
N VAL A 229 0.27 -10.76 1.57
CA VAL A 229 0.59 -9.38 1.12
C VAL A 229 2.08 -9.04 1.13
N HIS A 230 2.86 -9.59 2.06
CA HIS A 230 4.26 -9.22 2.22
C HIS A 230 5.14 -9.98 1.24
N LEU A 231 5.85 -9.25 0.39
CA LEU A 231 6.83 -9.81 -0.54
C LEU A 231 8.03 -10.37 0.23
N ASN A 232 8.52 -11.53 -0.22
CA ASN A 232 9.83 -12.04 0.17
C ASN A 232 10.94 -11.39 -0.68
N GLU A 233 12.19 -11.81 -0.49
CA GLU A 233 13.34 -11.29 -1.24
C GLU A 233 13.17 -11.45 -2.77
N ILE A 234 12.65 -12.59 -3.23
CA ILE A 234 12.44 -12.88 -4.65
C ILE A 234 11.36 -11.97 -5.23
N GLY A 235 10.24 -11.82 -4.52
CA GLY A 235 9.19 -10.87 -4.89
C GLY A 235 9.69 -9.43 -4.96
N SER A 236 10.55 -9.04 -4.01
CA SER A 236 11.16 -7.72 -3.95
C SER A 236 12.07 -7.45 -5.15
N LYS A 237 12.87 -8.44 -5.57
CA LYS A 237 13.70 -8.35 -6.78
C LYS A 237 12.86 -8.18 -8.04
N ILE A 238 11.76 -8.92 -8.16
CA ILE A 238 10.85 -8.80 -9.33
C ILE A 238 10.21 -7.42 -9.39
N VAL A 239 9.70 -6.91 -8.27
CA VAL A 239 9.12 -5.57 -8.22
C VAL A 239 10.17 -4.50 -8.53
N ALA A 240 11.37 -4.60 -7.96
CA ALA A 240 12.45 -3.66 -8.22
C ALA A 240 12.91 -3.66 -9.68
N ASP A 241 13.05 -4.84 -10.29
CA ASP A 241 13.40 -4.98 -11.70
C ASP A 241 12.31 -4.34 -12.58
N TYR A 242 11.04 -4.69 -12.35
CA TYR A 242 9.91 -4.12 -13.07
C TYR A 242 9.85 -2.59 -12.94
N LEU A 243 10.00 -2.05 -11.73
CA LEU A 243 10.00 -0.60 -11.51
C LEU A 243 11.20 0.07 -12.21
N SER A 244 12.41 -0.47 -12.07
CA SER A 244 13.62 0.11 -12.66
C SER A 244 13.57 0.16 -14.20
N GLN A 245 12.91 -0.80 -14.84
CA GLN A 245 12.71 -0.82 -16.29
C GLN A 245 11.67 0.22 -16.75
N ASN A 246 10.58 0.37 -16.00
CA ASN A 246 9.46 1.25 -16.40
C ASN A 246 9.63 2.71 -15.93
N LEU A 247 10.40 2.96 -14.88
CA LEU A 247 10.69 4.30 -14.38
C LEU A 247 11.51 5.14 -15.36
N GLN A 248 12.23 4.52 -16.30
CA GLN A 248 13.10 5.23 -17.26
C GLN A 248 12.33 6.25 -18.10
N ASN A 249 11.10 5.92 -18.48
CA ASN A 249 10.23 6.81 -19.24
C ASN A 249 9.75 8.01 -18.42
N ILE A 250 9.61 7.83 -17.11
CA ILE A 250 9.18 8.90 -16.18
C ILE A 250 10.37 9.81 -15.87
N ILE A 251 11.52 9.21 -15.58
CA ILE A 251 12.74 9.92 -15.20
C ILE A 251 13.30 10.75 -16.36
N SER A 252 13.17 10.31 -17.62
CA SER A 252 13.58 11.11 -18.78
C SER A 252 12.80 12.43 -18.96
N GLN A 253 11.72 12.62 -18.19
CA GLN A 253 10.89 13.83 -18.18
C GLN A 253 11.11 14.69 -16.92
N LEU A 254 12.02 14.28 -16.02
CA LEU A 254 12.51 15.07 -14.89
C LEU A 254 13.67 15.94 -15.36
#